data_AF-X6N8H5-F1
#
_entry.id   AF-X6N8H5-F1
#
_cell.length_a   1.000
_cell.length_b   1.000
_cell.length_c   1.000
_cell.angle_alpha   90.00
_cell.angle_beta   90.00
_cell.angle_gamma   90.00
#
_symmetry.space_group_name_H-M   'P 1'
#
loop_
_entity.id
_entity.type
_entity.pdbx_description
1 polymer ?
#
loop_
_entity_poly.entity_id
_entity_poly.type
_entity_poly.pdbx_seq_one_letter_code
_entity_poly.pdbx_strand_id
1 'polypeptide(L)'
;KKKKKKKKKKKKKHIRQLEKYWEEQRTKFNDYYNDYKDKLAKANKAAREYYDKCAETKHEMDQMSQKLQQYENEQLIKAQQLEDYKIRSKDLQDQMKSQEAMFRLQLHELGSYIKDMKKQDAERKKAEQEFTRELNEYDKQIRAFFSANGHAAPTVPLLSGVQIKVLPSKKNQNAHALSGFHNSKFALGWGGVLLKDEEMKAHDPPRKNSKQEVHNNKHDDKLVLSAYDTTDDGSRHIEGVSQKYRAILLINKKIIY
;
A
#
# COMPACT_ATOMS: atom_id res chain seq x y z
N LYS A 1 4.25 -50.06 113.00
CA LYS A 1 3.24 -49.77 111.95
C LYS A 1 3.24 -48.31 111.40
N LYS A 2 3.47 -47.25 112.20
CA LYS A 2 3.45 -45.83 111.75
C LYS A 2 4.53 -45.43 110.70
N LYS A 3 5.77 -45.94 110.78
CA LYS A 3 6.86 -45.65 109.80
C LYS A 3 6.55 -46.15 108.36
N LYS A 4 5.93 -47.33 108.21
CA LYS A 4 5.50 -47.88 106.89
C LYS A 4 4.40 -47.02 106.24
N LYS A 5 3.43 -46.51 107.01
CA LYS A 5 2.37 -45.60 106.52
C LYS A 5 2.94 -44.25 106.03
N LYS A 6 3.92 -43.65 106.75
CA LYS A 6 4.60 -42.42 106.31
C LYS A 6 5.40 -42.61 105.00
N LYS A 7 6.15 -43.71 104.85
CA LYS A 7 6.85 -44.03 103.58
C LYS A 7 5.89 -44.22 102.40
N LYS A 8 4.76 -44.90 102.60
CA LYS A 8 3.73 -45.12 101.56
C LYS A 8 3.07 -43.80 101.11
N LYS A 9 2.81 -42.87 102.04
CA LYS A 9 2.31 -41.51 101.73
C LYS A 9 3.34 -40.67 100.93
N LYS A 10 4.63 -40.71 101.29
CA LYS A 10 5.70 -40.04 100.53
C LYS A 10 5.80 -40.57 99.09
N LYS A 11 5.79 -41.90 98.91
CA LYS A 11 5.80 -42.51 97.56
C LYS A 11 4.59 -42.09 96.72
N LYS A 12 3.38 -42.08 97.30
CA LYS A 12 2.16 -41.67 96.58
C LYS A 12 2.19 -40.20 96.16
N LYS A 13 2.77 -39.31 96.99
CA LYS A 13 2.97 -37.90 96.62
C LYS A 13 4.00 -37.75 95.49
N HIS A 14 5.08 -38.54 95.52
CA HIS A 14 6.10 -38.53 94.48
C HIS A 14 5.57 -39.07 93.14
N ILE A 15 4.77 -40.14 93.15
CA ILE A 15 4.09 -40.66 91.96
C ILE A 15 3.20 -39.58 91.33
N ARG A 16 2.38 -38.87 92.14
CA ARG A 16 1.56 -37.76 91.63
C ARG A 16 2.37 -36.61 91.02
N GLN A 17 3.56 -36.33 91.55
CA GLN A 17 4.45 -35.31 90.98
C GLN A 17 5.03 -35.77 89.63
N LEU A 18 5.38 -37.05 89.52
CA LEU A 18 5.85 -37.64 88.27
C LEU A 18 4.74 -37.68 87.20
N GLU A 19 3.52 -38.05 87.57
CA GLU A 19 2.35 -38.01 86.69
C GLU A 19 2.10 -36.58 86.18
N LYS A 20 2.11 -35.58 87.08
CA LYS A 20 1.92 -34.18 86.70
C LYS A 20 3.04 -33.67 85.77
N TYR A 21 4.29 -34.03 86.06
CA TYR A 21 5.42 -33.70 85.19
C TYR A 21 5.28 -34.34 83.80
N TRP A 22 4.88 -35.61 83.73
CA TRP A 22 4.63 -36.29 82.47
C TRP A 22 3.49 -35.67 81.66
N GLU A 23 2.39 -35.30 82.32
CA GLU A 23 1.27 -34.60 81.68
C GLU A 23 1.74 -33.25 81.11
N GLU A 24 2.46 -32.44 81.90
CA GLU A 24 3.01 -31.16 81.46
C GLU A 24 3.98 -31.30 80.27
N GLN A 25 4.83 -32.33 80.26
CA GLN A 25 5.72 -32.59 79.12
C GLN A 25 4.94 -33.02 77.88
N ARG A 26 3.89 -33.83 78.04
CA ARG A 26 3.03 -34.25 76.94
C ARG A 26 2.28 -33.07 76.32
N THR A 27 1.77 -32.16 77.14
CA THR A 27 1.12 -30.94 76.65
C THR A 27 2.10 -30.04 75.89
N LYS A 28 3.28 -29.78 76.45
CA LYS A 28 4.33 -28.99 75.78
C LYS A 28 4.76 -29.59 74.45
N PHE A 29 4.90 -30.92 74.39
CA PHE A 29 5.22 -31.61 73.16
C PHE A 29 4.11 -31.48 72.12
N ASN A 30 2.85 -31.67 72.53
CA ASN A 30 1.71 -31.51 71.62
C ASN A 30 1.58 -30.08 71.11
N ASP A 31 1.79 -29.08 71.96
CA ASP A 31 1.76 -27.67 71.56
C ASP A 31 2.86 -27.36 70.53
N TYR A 32 4.08 -27.81 70.79
CA TYR A 32 5.20 -27.69 69.85
C TYR A 32 4.92 -28.40 68.53
N TYR A 33 4.41 -29.63 68.58
CA TYR A 33 4.11 -30.42 67.39
C TYR A 33 3.00 -29.78 66.55
N ASN A 34 1.95 -29.25 67.17
CA ASN A 34 0.86 -28.57 66.48
C ASN A 34 1.35 -27.27 65.84
N ASP A 35 2.13 -26.45 66.55
CA ASP A 35 2.73 -25.23 65.99
C ASP A 35 3.67 -25.54 64.81
N TYR A 36 4.49 -26.60 64.93
CA TYR A 36 5.33 -27.07 63.83
C TYR A 36 4.51 -27.53 62.62
N LYS A 37 3.45 -28.31 62.84
CA LYS A 37 2.55 -28.77 61.79
C LYS A 37 1.87 -27.61 61.07
N ASP A 38 1.41 -26.60 61.80
CA ASP A 38 0.78 -25.41 61.25
C ASP A 38 1.77 -24.56 60.45
N LYS A 39 3.01 -24.41 60.95
CA LYS A 39 4.10 -23.75 60.21
C LYS A 39 4.42 -24.47 58.92
N LEU A 40 4.49 -25.81 58.95
CA LEU A 40 4.73 -26.63 57.76
C LEU A 40 3.58 -26.49 56.75
N ALA A 41 2.34 -26.51 57.22
CA ALA A 41 1.16 -26.31 56.36
C ALA A 41 1.17 -24.93 55.69
N LYS A 42 1.50 -23.87 56.44
CA LYS A 42 1.65 -22.51 55.90
C LYS A 42 2.78 -22.41 54.88
N ALA A 43 3.95 -23.00 55.17
CA ALA A 43 5.09 -23.01 54.26
C ALA A 43 4.76 -23.75 52.95
N ASN A 44 4.13 -24.92 53.03
CA ASN A 44 3.71 -25.68 51.86
C ASN A 44 2.67 -24.93 51.01
N LYS A 45 1.72 -24.23 51.66
CA LYS A 45 0.75 -23.38 50.96
C LYS A 45 1.45 -22.22 50.24
N ALA A 46 2.35 -21.51 50.93
CA ALA A 46 3.10 -20.41 50.33
C ALA A 46 3.98 -20.87 49.16
N ALA A 47 4.59 -22.04 49.25
CA ALA A 47 5.38 -22.62 48.16
C ALA A 47 4.50 -22.90 46.92
N ARG A 48 3.30 -23.46 47.11
CA ARG A 48 2.36 -23.70 45.99
C ARG A 48 1.93 -22.39 45.34
N GLU A 49 1.51 -21.40 46.12
CA GLU A 49 1.11 -20.09 45.60
C GLU A 49 2.26 -19.40 44.86
N TYR A 50 3.51 -19.59 45.30
CA TYR A 50 4.68 -19.09 44.59
C TYR A 50 4.85 -19.78 43.23
N TYR A 51 4.77 -21.12 43.18
CA TYR A 51 4.86 -21.85 41.92
C TYR A 51 3.75 -21.49 40.94
N ASP A 52 2.51 -21.36 41.42
CA ASP A 52 1.37 -20.96 40.61
C ASP A 52 1.59 -19.57 40.00
N LYS A 53 2.03 -18.59 40.80
CA LYS A 53 2.38 -17.25 40.32
C LYS A 53 3.51 -17.26 39.30
N CYS A 54 4.56 -18.06 39.52
CA CYS A 54 5.65 -18.20 38.56
C CYS A 54 5.16 -18.79 37.23
N ALA A 55 4.24 -19.77 37.28
CA ALA A 55 3.64 -20.34 36.08
C ALA A 55 2.79 -19.33 35.32
N GLU A 56 1.97 -18.54 36.02
CA GLU A 56 1.18 -17.45 35.44
C GLU A 56 2.07 -16.40 34.77
N THR A 57 3.09 -15.90 35.47
CA THR A 57 4.01 -14.91 34.90
C THR A 57 4.75 -15.45 33.68
N LYS A 58 5.16 -16.73 33.68
CA LYS A 58 5.78 -17.35 32.51
C LYS A 58 4.83 -17.41 31.33
N HIS A 59 3.57 -17.78 31.58
CA HIS A 59 2.56 -17.81 30.54
C HIS A 59 2.28 -16.42 29.95
N GLU A 60 2.21 -15.38 30.78
CA GLU A 60 2.07 -13.99 30.34
C GLU A 60 3.26 -13.51 29.51
N MET A 61 4.50 -13.85 29.91
CA MET A 61 5.69 -13.54 29.12
C MET A 61 5.65 -14.23 27.76
N ASP A 62 5.25 -15.50 27.70
CA ASP A 62 5.14 -16.24 26.44
C ASP A 62 4.09 -15.60 25.52
N GLN A 63 2.93 -15.19 26.05
CA GLN A 63 1.91 -14.47 25.28
C GLN A 63 2.42 -13.11 24.78
N MET A 64 3.14 -12.36 25.61
CA MET A 64 3.72 -11.07 25.22
C MET A 64 4.79 -11.25 24.14
N SER A 65 5.63 -12.28 24.25
CA SER A 65 6.63 -12.62 23.23
C SER A 65 5.99 -12.94 21.88
N GLN A 66 4.92 -13.74 21.88
CA GLN A 66 4.17 -14.04 20.65
C GLN A 66 3.56 -12.79 20.01
N LYS A 67 2.95 -11.90 20.81
CA LYS A 67 2.41 -10.64 20.30
C LYS A 67 3.49 -9.73 19.73
N LEU A 68 4.64 -9.66 20.39
CA LEU A 68 5.76 -8.83 19.94
C LEU A 68 6.28 -9.33 18.58
N GLN A 69 6.42 -10.65 18.42
CA GLN A 69 6.78 -11.26 17.14
C GLN A 69 5.73 -11.01 16.05
N GLN A 70 4.44 -11.04 16.39
CA GLN A 70 3.37 -10.69 15.44
C GLN A 70 3.48 -9.23 14.98
N TYR A 71 3.69 -8.29 15.90
CA TYR A 71 3.87 -6.89 15.55
C TYR A 71 5.12 -6.64 14.69
N GLU A 72 6.23 -7.30 14.98
CA GLU A 72 7.44 -7.23 14.17
C GLU A 72 7.18 -7.71 12.74
N ASN A 73 6.49 -8.84 12.58
CA ASN A 73 6.11 -9.37 11.27
C ASN A 73 5.17 -8.42 10.52
N GLU A 74 4.17 -7.86 11.21
CA GLU A 74 3.25 -6.87 10.61
C GLU A 74 3.98 -5.62 10.13
N GLN A 75 4.93 -5.11 10.93
CA GLN A 75 5.75 -3.95 10.54
C GLN A 75 6.63 -4.26 9.33
N LEU A 76 7.21 -5.46 9.29
CA LEU A 76 8.01 -5.91 8.15
C LEU A 76 7.17 -5.98 6.86
N ILE A 77 5.96 -6.54 6.93
CA ILE A 77 5.04 -6.62 5.79
C ILE A 77 4.64 -5.23 5.32
N LYS A 78 4.28 -4.32 6.25
CA LYS A 78 3.93 -2.93 5.91
C LYS A 78 5.10 -2.19 5.25
N ALA A 79 6.32 -2.40 5.74
CA ALA A 79 7.52 -1.81 5.15
C ALA A 79 7.75 -2.29 3.72
N GLN A 80 7.57 -3.59 3.45
CA GLN A 80 7.67 -4.16 2.10
C GLN A 80 6.61 -3.58 1.17
N GLN A 81 5.34 -3.53 1.59
CA GLN A 81 4.25 -2.96 0.79
C GLN A 81 4.48 -1.49 0.44
N LEU A 82 5.04 -0.73 1.38
CA LEU A 82 5.35 0.68 1.17
C LEU A 82 6.48 0.87 0.14
N GLU A 83 7.46 -0.02 0.14
CA GLU A 83 8.53 0.00 -0.86
C GLU A 83 8.02 -0.40 -2.25
N ASP A 84 7.19 -1.44 -2.33
CA ASP A 84 6.53 -1.83 -3.59
C ASP A 84 5.68 -0.70 -4.16
N TYR A 85 4.97 0.03 -3.29
CA TYR A 85 4.19 1.20 -3.70
C TYR A 85 5.07 2.33 -4.25
N LYS A 86 6.22 2.60 -3.61
CA LYS A 86 7.17 3.61 -4.11
C LYS A 86 7.72 3.25 -5.48
N ILE A 87 8.10 1.98 -5.68
CA ILE A 87 8.59 1.49 -6.97
C ILE A 87 7.50 1.67 -8.04
N ARG A 88 6.28 1.21 -7.77
CA ARG A 88 5.14 1.35 -8.69
C ARG A 88 4.84 2.82 -9.01
N SER A 89 4.88 3.70 -8.01
CA SER A 89 4.65 5.14 -8.19
C SER A 89 5.71 5.76 -9.10
N LYS A 90 6.98 5.39 -8.91
CA LYS A 90 8.09 5.83 -9.77
C LYS A 90 7.90 5.35 -11.21
N ASP A 91 7.58 4.07 -11.40
CA ASP A 91 7.36 3.50 -12.74
C ASP A 91 6.21 4.20 -13.47
N LEU A 92 5.10 4.48 -12.77
CA LEU A 92 3.99 5.25 -13.33
C LEU A 92 4.40 6.67 -13.69
N GLN A 93 5.19 7.34 -12.86
CA GLN A 93 5.71 8.67 -13.15
C GLN A 93 6.60 8.67 -14.41
N ASP A 94 7.45 7.66 -14.55
CA ASP A 94 8.35 7.53 -15.70
C ASP A 94 7.57 7.17 -16.99
N GLN A 95 6.51 6.35 -16.88
CA GLN A 95 5.57 6.13 -17.99
C GLN A 95 4.86 7.42 -18.41
N MET A 96 4.38 8.22 -17.46
CA MET A 96 3.73 9.50 -17.76
C MET A 96 4.68 10.48 -18.45
N LYS A 97 5.93 10.59 -17.99
CA LYS A 97 6.97 11.41 -18.63
C LYS A 97 7.26 10.95 -20.06
N SER A 98 7.33 9.63 -20.28
CA SER A 98 7.53 9.06 -21.61
C SER A 98 6.37 9.38 -22.55
N GLN A 99 5.13 9.23 -22.08
CA GLN A 99 3.94 9.62 -22.86
C GLN A 99 3.90 11.11 -23.14
N GLU A 100 4.23 11.96 -22.16
CA GLU A 100 4.32 13.40 -22.37
C GLU A 100 5.34 13.76 -23.44
N ALA A 101 6.52 13.14 -23.42
CA ALA A 101 7.54 13.34 -24.45
C ALA A 101 7.04 12.92 -25.84
N MET A 102 6.34 11.77 -25.94
CA MET A 102 5.73 11.31 -27.19
C MET A 102 4.68 12.29 -27.71
N PHE A 103 3.79 12.79 -26.85
CA PHE A 103 2.78 13.78 -27.23
C PHE A 103 3.41 15.09 -27.71
N ARG A 104 4.49 15.56 -27.07
CA ARG A 104 5.22 16.75 -27.52
C ARG A 104 5.79 16.57 -28.92
N LEU A 105 6.36 15.41 -29.22
CA LEU A 105 6.87 15.09 -30.57
C LEU A 105 5.73 15.08 -31.60
N GLN A 106 4.62 14.40 -31.31
CA GLN A 106 3.46 14.34 -32.21
C GLN A 106 2.87 15.73 -32.48
N LEU A 107 2.76 16.58 -31.45
CA LEU A 107 2.28 17.95 -31.61
C LEU A 107 3.24 18.80 -32.45
N HIS A 108 4.56 18.60 -32.30
CA HIS A 108 5.56 19.27 -33.11
C HIS A 108 5.46 18.84 -34.59
N GLU A 109 5.36 17.55 -34.86
CA GLU A 109 5.17 17.00 -36.22
C GLU A 109 3.89 17.52 -36.86
N LEU A 110 2.76 17.50 -36.13
CA LEU A 110 1.49 18.04 -36.60
C LEU A 110 1.59 19.54 -36.90
N GLY A 111 2.30 20.30 -36.05
CA GLY A 111 2.55 21.71 -36.24
C GLY A 111 3.35 22.00 -37.53
N SER A 112 4.36 21.19 -37.82
CA SER A 112 5.14 21.26 -39.07
C SER A 112 4.29 20.91 -40.29
N TYR A 113 3.53 19.82 -40.21
CA TYR A 113 2.62 19.40 -41.29
C TYR A 113 1.60 20.49 -41.65
N ILE A 114 1.00 21.14 -40.64
CA ILE A 114 0.06 22.25 -40.87
C ILE A 114 0.75 23.43 -41.59
N LYS A 115 2.01 23.74 -41.26
CA LYS A 115 2.77 24.80 -41.94
C LYS A 115 3.02 24.45 -43.41
N ASP A 116 3.41 23.21 -43.68
CA ASP A 116 3.65 22.74 -45.05
C ASP A 116 2.38 22.74 -45.89
N MET A 117 1.26 22.30 -45.32
CA MET A 117 -0.06 22.38 -45.96
C MET A 117 -0.44 23.82 -46.32
N LYS A 118 -0.25 24.77 -45.38
CA LYS A 118 -0.52 26.19 -45.64
C LYS A 118 0.38 26.76 -46.73
N LYS A 119 1.64 26.32 -46.80
CA LYS A 119 2.58 26.73 -47.84
C LYS A 119 2.14 26.20 -49.21
N GLN A 120 1.79 24.93 -49.30
CA GLN A 120 1.28 24.33 -50.53
C GLN A 120 -0.01 25.01 -51.00
N ASP A 121 -0.94 25.30 -50.09
CA ASP A 121 -2.17 26.03 -50.43
C ASP A 121 -1.89 27.44 -50.94
N ALA A 122 -0.89 28.14 -50.38
CA ALA A 122 -0.47 29.46 -50.85
C ALA A 122 0.17 29.38 -52.26
N GLU A 123 1.00 28.37 -52.51
CA GLU A 123 1.61 28.13 -53.83
C GLU A 123 0.55 27.77 -54.88
N ARG A 124 -0.41 26.90 -54.53
CA ARG A 124 -1.55 26.56 -55.42
C ARG A 124 -2.39 27.78 -55.74
N LYS A 125 -2.75 28.60 -54.75
CA LYS A 125 -3.49 29.85 -54.97
C LYS A 125 -2.72 30.83 -55.85
N LYS A 126 -1.40 30.90 -55.70
CA LYS A 126 -0.56 31.74 -56.56
C LYS A 126 -0.56 31.23 -58.01
N ALA A 127 -0.40 29.93 -58.22
CA ALA A 127 -0.45 29.32 -59.54
C ALA A 127 -1.83 29.50 -60.21
N GLU A 128 -2.93 29.34 -59.45
CA GLU A 128 -4.28 29.60 -59.94
C GLU A 128 -4.48 31.08 -60.36
N GLN A 129 -3.91 32.02 -59.60
CA GLN A 129 -3.95 33.44 -59.95
C GLN A 129 -3.13 33.76 -61.20
N GLU A 130 -1.93 33.19 -61.34
CA GLU A 130 -1.09 33.34 -62.53
C GLU A 130 -1.77 32.76 -63.78
N PHE A 131 -2.33 31.54 -63.67
CA PHE A 131 -3.10 30.92 -64.75
C PHE A 131 -4.32 31.75 -65.15
N THR A 132 -5.06 32.29 -64.18
CA THR A 132 -6.20 33.18 -64.44
C THR A 132 -5.76 34.48 -65.13
N ARG A 133 -4.58 35.02 -64.76
CA ARG A 133 -4.02 36.20 -65.42
C ARG A 133 -3.62 35.91 -66.86
N GLU A 134 -2.95 34.79 -67.12
CA GLU A 134 -2.58 34.35 -68.47
C GLU A 134 -3.81 34.13 -69.35
N LEU A 135 -4.83 33.43 -68.85
CA LEU A 135 -6.09 33.24 -69.58
C LEU A 135 -6.75 34.57 -69.96
N ASN A 136 -6.78 35.55 -69.05
CA ASN A 136 -7.32 36.88 -69.34
C ASN A 136 -6.47 37.64 -70.38
N GLU A 137 -5.16 37.42 -70.41
CA GLU A 137 -4.27 38.03 -71.40
C GLU A 137 -4.45 37.41 -72.79
N TYR A 138 -4.56 36.07 -72.87
CA TYR A 138 -4.92 35.39 -74.10
C TYR A 138 -6.30 35.80 -74.63
N ASP A 139 -7.32 35.90 -73.76
CA ASP A 139 -8.66 36.37 -74.18
C ASP A 139 -8.60 37.79 -74.76
N LYS A 140 -7.81 38.69 -74.15
CA LYS A 140 -7.58 40.04 -74.70
C LYS A 140 -6.91 40.00 -76.07
N GLN A 141 -5.88 39.17 -76.24
CA GLN A 141 -5.18 39.03 -77.53
C GLN A 141 -6.12 38.51 -78.62
N ILE A 142 -6.93 37.49 -78.31
CA ILE A 142 -7.94 36.95 -79.23
C ILE A 142 -8.94 38.04 -79.62
N ARG A 143 -9.52 38.74 -78.64
CA ARG A 143 -10.47 39.84 -78.92
C ARG A 143 -9.86 40.95 -79.75
N ALA A 144 -8.60 41.32 -79.49
CA ALA A 144 -7.89 42.33 -80.26
C ALA A 144 -7.67 41.90 -81.71
N PHE A 145 -7.29 40.63 -81.95
CA PHE A 145 -7.12 40.06 -83.28
C PHE A 145 -8.42 40.09 -84.10
N PHE A 146 -9.54 39.65 -83.52
CA PHE A 146 -10.84 39.65 -84.21
C PHE A 146 -11.33 41.09 -84.49
N SER A 147 -11.18 42.00 -83.51
CA SER A 147 -11.55 43.41 -83.67
C SER A 147 -10.76 44.10 -84.79
N ALA A 148 -9.45 43.82 -84.89
CA ALA A 148 -8.59 44.38 -85.94
C ALA A 148 -8.99 43.92 -87.35
N ASN A 149 -9.59 42.74 -87.48
CA ASN A 149 -10.04 42.16 -88.74
C ASN A 149 -11.54 42.43 -89.03
N GLY A 150 -12.20 43.31 -88.27
CA GLY A 150 -13.60 43.69 -88.49
C GLY A 150 -14.63 42.62 -88.11
N HIS A 151 -14.21 41.61 -87.34
CA HIS A 151 -15.08 40.51 -86.89
C HIS A 151 -15.38 40.62 -85.39
N ALA A 152 -16.59 40.22 -84.99
CA ALA A 152 -16.92 40.08 -83.57
C ALA A 152 -16.21 38.83 -83.02
N ALA A 153 -15.46 39.00 -81.91
CA ALA A 153 -14.75 37.90 -81.29
C ALA A 153 -15.73 36.85 -80.72
N PRO A 154 -15.50 35.54 -80.94
CA PRO A 154 -16.35 34.49 -80.40
C PRO A 154 -16.26 34.43 -78.86
N THR A 155 -17.40 34.25 -78.20
CA THR A 155 -17.48 34.11 -76.74
C THR A 155 -16.93 32.75 -76.34
N VAL A 156 -15.76 32.71 -75.68
CA VAL A 156 -15.20 31.46 -75.16
C VAL A 156 -15.98 31.04 -73.90
N PRO A 157 -16.63 29.87 -73.87
CA PRO A 157 -17.28 29.38 -72.66
C PRO A 157 -16.22 29.01 -71.63
N LEU A 158 -16.24 29.68 -70.47
CA LEU A 158 -15.37 29.35 -69.35
C LEU A 158 -15.73 27.95 -68.82
N LEU A 159 -14.71 27.09 -68.65
CA LEU A 159 -14.86 25.78 -68.02
C LEU A 159 -15.48 25.95 -66.61
N SER A 160 -16.51 25.15 -66.31
CA SER A 160 -17.27 25.19 -65.06
C SER A 160 -16.37 24.87 -63.86
N GLY A 161 -15.79 25.91 -63.26
CA GLY A 161 -14.84 25.80 -62.14
C GLY A 161 -13.92 27.01 -62.02
N VAL A 162 -13.65 27.72 -63.13
CA VAL A 162 -12.86 28.96 -63.13
C VAL A 162 -13.81 30.15 -63.00
N GLN A 163 -14.15 30.53 -61.78
CA GLN A 163 -14.80 31.82 -61.54
C GLN A 163 -13.76 32.94 -61.61
N ILE A 164 -13.63 33.57 -62.77
CA ILE A 164 -12.90 34.83 -62.89
C ILE A 164 -13.74 35.89 -62.15
N LYS A 165 -13.41 36.13 -60.88
CA LYS A 165 -13.91 37.30 -60.16
C LYS A 165 -13.35 38.54 -60.84
N VAL A 166 -14.12 39.14 -61.75
CA VAL A 166 -13.96 40.55 -62.10
C VAL A 166 -14.14 41.32 -60.80
N LEU A 167 -13.06 41.94 -60.29
CA LEU A 167 -13.13 42.76 -59.08
C LEU A 167 -14.18 43.88 -59.28
N PRO A 168 -15.24 43.95 -58.48
CA PRO A 168 -15.94 45.20 -58.32
C PRO A 168 -15.10 46.11 -57.42
N SER A 169 -14.91 47.34 -57.88
CA SER A 169 -14.36 48.46 -57.10
C SER A 169 -15.00 48.54 -55.70
N LYS A 170 -14.13 48.73 -54.70
CA LYS A 170 -14.37 48.97 -53.27
C LYS A 170 -15.80 49.37 -52.87
N LYS A 171 -16.39 48.64 -51.92
CA LYS A 171 -17.13 49.24 -50.80
C LYS A 171 -16.75 48.53 -49.48
N ASN A 172 -16.09 49.30 -48.62
CA ASN A 172 -16.04 49.06 -47.18
C ASN A 172 -17.45 48.91 -46.63
N GLN A 173 -17.77 47.78 -46.00
CA GLN A 173 -18.66 47.76 -44.83
C GLN A 173 -18.20 46.66 -43.88
N ASN A 174 -17.93 47.07 -42.64
CA ASN A 174 -17.84 46.22 -41.47
C ASN A 174 -19.09 45.33 -41.40
N ALA A 175 -18.90 44.02 -41.23
CA ALA A 175 -19.91 43.16 -40.65
C ALA A 175 -19.21 42.18 -39.72
N HIS A 176 -19.39 42.44 -38.43
CA HIS A 176 -19.11 41.51 -37.36
C HIS A 176 -19.75 40.13 -37.65
N ALA A 177 -18.99 39.11 -37.26
CA ALA A 177 -19.42 37.84 -36.68
C ALA A 177 -20.93 37.56 -36.63
N LEU A 178 -21.35 36.40 -37.15
CA LEU A 178 -22.00 35.35 -36.35
C LEU A 178 -22.39 34.13 -37.19
N SER A 179 -22.24 32.98 -36.52
CA SER A 179 -22.91 31.69 -36.76
C SER A 179 -22.37 30.79 -37.88
N GLY A 180 -22.01 29.56 -37.49
CA GLY A 180 -21.76 28.49 -38.44
C GLY A 180 -20.78 27.38 -38.03
N PHE A 181 -20.50 27.15 -36.74
CA PHE A 181 -19.81 25.92 -36.32
C PHE A 181 -20.68 25.14 -35.32
N HIS A 182 -21.37 24.13 -35.84
CA HIS A 182 -21.88 23.03 -35.05
C HIS A 182 -20.85 21.90 -35.03
N ASN A 183 -20.61 21.40 -33.81
CA ASN A 183 -19.99 20.12 -33.45
C ASN A 183 -18.48 19.93 -33.68
N SER A 184 -17.68 20.32 -32.68
CA SER A 184 -16.98 19.30 -31.88
C SER A 184 -16.70 19.83 -30.47
N LYS A 185 -17.20 19.11 -29.45
CA LYS A 185 -16.79 19.29 -28.05
C LYS A 185 -15.36 18.77 -27.92
N PHE A 186 -14.37 19.61 -28.14
CA PHE A 186 -13.08 19.44 -27.50
C PHE A 186 -13.11 20.26 -26.20
N ALA A 187 -13.29 19.55 -25.08
CA ALA A 187 -13.03 20.10 -23.77
C ALA A 187 -11.52 20.31 -23.63
N LEU A 188 -11.04 21.48 -24.08
CA LEU A 188 -9.72 21.99 -23.70
C LEU A 188 -9.82 22.45 -22.25
N GLY A 189 -9.47 21.56 -21.33
CA GLY A 189 -9.25 21.89 -19.94
C GLY A 189 -8.07 22.85 -19.83
N TRP A 190 -8.38 24.10 -19.47
CA TRP A 190 -7.39 25.07 -19.01
C TRP A 190 -6.82 24.55 -17.67
N GLY A 191 -5.73 23.79 -17.75
CA GLY A 191 -4.92 23.38 -16.62
C GLY A 191 -4.15 24.58 -16.08
N GLY A 192 -4.80 25.34 -15.20
CA GLY A 192 -4.23 26.50 -14.53
C GLY A 192 -5.08 26.85 -13.31
N VAL A 193 -5.14 25.96 -12.33
CA VAL A 193 -5.67 26.28 -11.01
C VAL A 193 -4.52 26.23 -10.01
N LEU A 194 -4.11 27.44 -9.61
CA LEU A 194 -3.42 27.73 -8.36
C LEU A 194 -4.12 26.97 -7.21
N LEU A 195 -3.45 26.00 -6.59
CA LEU A 195 -3.84 25.57 -5.24
C LEU A 195 -3.03 26.41 -4.25
N LYS A 196 -3.72 27.38 -3.63
CA LYS A 196 -3.33 27.93 -2.34
C LYS A 196 -3.56 26.84 -1.29
N ASP A 197 -2.59 26.72 -0.40
CA ASP A 197 -2.72 26.05 0.89
C ASP A 197 -3.94 26.61 1.64
N GLU A 198 -4.82 25.74 2.14
CA GLU A 198 -5.38 25.85 3.50
C GLU A 198 -6.38 24.71 3.82
N GLU A 199 -6.25 24.22 5.05
CA GLU A 199 -7.16 23.38 5.82
C GLU A 199 -7.21 21.86 5.55
N MET A 200 -6.31 21.15 6.23
CA MET A 200 -6.54 19.77 6.68
C MET A 200 -7.68 19.73 7.70
N LYS A 201 -8.86 19.23 7.29
CA LYS A 201 -9.82 18.63 8.22
C LYS A 201 -9.76 17.11 8.10
N ALA A 202 -9.41 16.48 9.22
CA ALA A 202 -9.41 15.04 9.41
C ALA A 202 -10.80 14.46 9.10
N HIS A 203 -10.89 13.61 8.08
CA HIS A 203 -12.04 12.76 7.85
C HIS A 203 -11.75 11.39 8.46
N ASP A 204 -12.38 11.11 9.60
CA ASP A 204 -12.46 9.76 10.16
C ASP A 204 -13.15 8.81 9.16
N PRO A 205 -12.68 7.57 8.98
CA PRO A 205 -13.39 6.58 8.19
C PRO A 205 -14.63 6.07 8.95
N PRO A 206 -15.74 5.76 8.26
CA PRO A 206 -16.97 5.35 8.92
C PRO A 206 -16.83 3.94 9.53
N ARG A 207 -17.08 3.85 10.85
CA ARG A 207 -17.38 2.58 11.54
C ARG A 207 -18.65 1.97 10.94
N LYS A 208 -18.52 0.88 10.20
CA LYS A 208 -19.63 -0.04 9.92
C LYS A 208 -19.51 -1.28 10.80
N ASN A 209 -20.45 -1.39 11.74
CA ASN A 209 -20.79 -2.65 12.39
C ASN A 209 -21.32 -3.63 11.34
N SER A 210 -20.70 -4.79 11.21
CA SER A 210 -21.35 -5.98 10.70
C SER A 210 -21.06 -7.14 11.65
N LYS A 211 -22.10 -7.54 12.37
CA LYS A 211 -22.25 -8.88 12.95
C LYS A 211 -22.63 -9.83 11.81
N GLN A 212 -22.42 -11.13 12.07
CA GLN A 212 -22.66 -12.32 11.24
C GLN A 212 -21.43 -12.73 10.41
N GLU A 213 -21.02 -13.99 10.35
CA GLU A 213 -21.54 -15.21 10.96
C GLU A 213 -20.42 -16.25 10.93
N VAL A 214 -20.50 -17.19 11.87
CA VAL A 214 -19.62 -18.35 11.97
C VAL A 214 -19.86 -19.25 10.77
N HIS A 215 -18.81 -19.54 10.00
CA HIS A 215 -18.79 -20.75 9.18
C HIS A 215 -17.44 -21.46 9.32
N ASN A 216 -17.51 -22.58 10.04
CA ASN A 216 -16.49 -23.61 10.10
C ASN A 216 -16.16 -24.08 8.68
N ASN A 217 -14.88 -24.08 8.33
CA ASN A 217 -14.36 -25.07 7.39
C ASN A 217 -13.08 -25.66 7.95
N LYS A 218 -13.22 -26.95 8.28
CA LYS A 218 -12.14 -27.88 8.56
C LYS A 218 -11.25 -27.94 7.32
N HIS A 219 -9.95 -27.71 7.49
CA HIS A 219 -8.97 -28.43 6.71
C HIS A 219 -7.87 -28.90 7.64
N ASP A 220 -7.85 -30.22 7.81
CA ASP A 220 -6.81 -30.98 8.45
C ASP A 220 -5.48 -30.75 7.71
N ASP A 221 -4.43 -30.41 8.44
CA ASP A 221 -3.08 -30.90 8.19
C ASP A 221 -2.37 -31.08 9.52
N LYS A 222 -2.45 -32.32 10.01
CA LYS A 222 -1.67 -32.83 11.12
C LYS A 222 -0.22 -32.95 10.69
N LEU A 223 0.66 -32.10 11.21
CA LEU A 223 2.07 -32.45 11.41
C LEU A 223 2.28 -32.75 12.89
N VAL A 224 2.04 -34.02 13.24
CA VAL A 224 2.47 -34.62 14.49
C VAL A 224 3.95 -34.92 14.35
N LEU A 225 4.81 -34.12 14.99
CA LEU A 225 6.18 -34.52 15.32
C LEU A 225 6.23 -34.78 16.81
N SER A 226 5.87 -36.02 17.14
CA SER A 226 6.24 -36.68 18.38
C SER A 226 7.72 -37.02 18.31
N ALA A 227 8.49 -36.53 19.27
CA ALA A 227 9.72 -37.16 19.70
C ALA A 227 9.86 -36.88 21.20
N TYR A 228 9.50 -37.88 22.00
CA TYR A 228 10.14 -38.06 23.29
C TYR A 228 11.60 -38.41 22.99
N ASP A 229 12.53 -37.69 23.58
CA ASP A 229 13.72 -38.33 24.14
C ASP A 229 14.24 -37.51 25.32
N THR A 230 14.43 -38.23 26.42
CA THR A 230 14.96 -37.76 27.68
C THR A 230 16.39 -38.26 27.74
N THR A 231 17.36 -37.37 27.71
CA THR A 231 18.68 -37.60 28.32
C THR A 231 19.32 -36.27 28.68
N ASP A 232 19.62 -36.12 29.97
CA ASP A 232 20.68 -35.28 30.50
C ASP A 232 21.96 -35.47 29.67
N ASP A 233 22.54 -34.39 29.14
CA ASP A 233 23.87 -33.93 29.55
C ASP A 233 24.26 -32.65 28.81
N GLY A 234 25.01 -31.81 29.50
CA GLY A 234 25.43 -30.50 29.00
C GLY A 234 26.44 -30.55 27.85
N SER A 235 26.40 -29.48 27.06
CA SER A 235 27.49 -28.96 26.21
C SER A 235 27.63 -29.52 24.79
N ARG A 236 27.64 -28.56 23.84
CA ARG A 236 28.18 -28.58 22.45
C ARG A 236 27.28 -29.17 21.35
N HIS A 237 26.61 -28.29 20.60
CA HIS A 237 27.02 -27.92 19.23
C HIS A 237 25.96 -27.02 18.55
N ILE A 238 26.31 -25.74 18.37
CA ILE A 238 25.60 -24.80 17.50
C ILE A 238 26.19 -24.97 16.09
N GLU A 239 25.84 -26.06 15.41
CA GLU A 239 26.18 -26.30 14.00
C GLU A 239 25.01 -26.98 13.29
N GLY A 240 23.86 -26.30 13.23
CA GLY A 240 22.67 -26.84 12.54
C GLY A 240 21.83 -25.82 11.79
N VAL A 241 22.00 -24.52 12.06
CA VAL A 241 21.15 -23.47 11.47
C VAL A 241 21.76 -22.90 10.18
N SER A 242 23.01 -23.23 9.83
CA SER A 242 23.74 -22.60 8.71
C SER A 242 23.44 -23.17 7.32
N GLN A 243 22.87 -24.38 7.19
CA GLN A 243 22.67 -24.99 5.86
C GLN A 243 21.39 -24.53 5.14
N LYS A 244 20.30 -24.24 5.86
CA LYS A 244 19.05 -23.78 5.22
C LYS A 244 19.17 -22.37 4.62
N TYR A 245 20.00 -21.50 5.18
CA TYR A 245 20.23 -20.15 4.64
C TYR A 245 21.23 -20.10 3.46
N ARG A 246 22.04 -21.16 3.26
CA ARG A 246 22.92 -21.26 2.06
C ARG A 246 22.16 -21.63 0.79
N ALA A 247 21.00 -22.29 0.90
CA ALA A 247 20.19 -22.64 -0.26
C ALA A 247 19.46 -21.43 -0.88
N ILE A 248 19.08 -20.44 -0.04
CA ILE A 248 18.35 -19.24 -0.50
C ILE A 248 19.31 -18.23 -1.18
N LEU A 249 20.58 -18.21 -0.80
CA LEU A 249 21.60 -17.33 -1.42
C LEU A 249 22.14 -17.84 -2.76
N LEU A 250 21.91 -19.10 -3.12
CA LEU A 250 22.38 -19.68 -4.40
C LEU A 250 21.36 -19.59 -5.54
N ILE A 251 20.10 -19.27 -5.25
CA ILE A 251 19.07 -19.08 -6.28
C ILE A 251 19.19 -17.67 -6.92
N ASN A 252 19.69 -16.67 -6.19
CA ASN A 252 19.84 -15.31 -6.71
C ASN A 252 21.13 -15.04 -7.52
N LYS A 253 22.03 -16.02 -7.66
CA LYS A 253 23.25 -15.88 -8.49
C LYS A 253 23.14 -16.48 -9.90
N LYS A 254 21.98 -17.00 -10.30
CA LYS A 254 21.75 -17.59 -11.64
C LYS A 254 20.94 -16.75 -12.62
N ILE A 255 20.68 -15.47 -12.32
CA ILE A 255 19.92 -14.54 -13.20
C ILE A 255 20.80 -13.37 -13.69
N ILE A 256 22.12 -13.47 -13.55
CA ILE A 256 23.05 -12.53 -14.20
C ILE A 256 24.19 -13.33 -14.81
N TYR A 257 23.91 -13.94 -15.96
CA TYR A 257 24.80 -14.15 -17.11
C TYR A 257 23.94 -14.45 -18.34
#